data_AF-A0A5N4CRI9-F1
#
_entry.id   AF-A0A5N4CRI9-F1
#
_cell.length_a   1.000
_cell.length_b   1.000
_cell.length_c   1.000
_cell.angle_alpha   90.00
_cell.angle_beta   90.00
_cell.angle_gamma   90.00
#
_symmetry.space_group_name_H-M   'P 1'
#
loop_
_entity.id
_entity.type
_entity.pdbx_description
1 polymer ?
#
loop_
_entity_poly.entity_id
_entity_poly.type
_entity_poly.pdbx_seq_one_letter_code
_entity_poly.pdbx_strand_id
1 'polypeptide(L)'
;MRSRFSGLFLLCAYVRMAASVLNVFLRRLPSISPFRGAYGVQVPLQTLCTKAPAEDDSLPPVSVSPYKDEPWKYLDSEEYLNRYGSRPVWADYRRNHKGGVPPQRTRKMCIRGNKVAGNPCPICRDQKLHVDFRNVKLLEQFVCAHTGIIFHAPYTGVCMRQHKNLTKAIQKARDYGEHEKGPRAVC
;
A
#
# COMPACT_ATOMS: atom_id res chain seq x y z
N MET A 1 57.75 -22.22 55.78
CA MET A 1 58.75 -21.84 54.75
C MET A 1 58.15 -20.69 53.95
N ARG A 2 58.55 -19.44 54.26
CA ARG A 2 59.40 -18.56 53.42
C ARG A 2 58.98 -18.50 51.94
N SER A 3 58.83 -17.37 51.25
CA SER A 3 58.80 -15.93 51.54
C SER A 3 58.89 -15.22 50.17
N ARG A 4 58.01 -14.22 49.93
CA ARG A 4 58.25 -12.91 49.25
C ARG A 4 58.64 -12.92 47.76
N PHE A 5 58.36 -11.93 46.90
CA PHE A 5 58.41 -10.46 46.99
C PHE A 5 57.50 -9.84 45.87
N SER A 6 56.58 -8.91 46.19
CA SER A 6 56.58 -7.45 45.86
C SER A 6 56.32 -7.06 44.39
N GLY A 7 55.57 -6.01 44.01
CA GLY A 7 54.93 -4.88 44.71
C GLY A 7 53.75 -4.39 43.84
N LEU A 8 52.65 -3.86 44.38
CA LEU A 8 52.48 -2.52 44.97
C LEU A 8 53.11 -1.41 44.12
N PHE A 9 52.32 -0.61 43.42
CA PHE A 9 52.40 0.86 43.46
C PHE A 9 51.08 1.48 42.95
N LEU A 10 50.31 1.97 43.92
CA LEU A 10 49.57 3.24 43.93
C LEU A 10 48.24 3.38 43.16
N LEU A 11 47.19 2.98 43.88
CA LEU A 11 46.00 3.81 44.08
C LEU A 11 46.38 5.09 44.84
N CYS A 12 46.11 6.27 44.27
CA CYS A 12 46.10 7.56 44.95
C CYS A 12 44.78 8.23 44.55
N ALA A 13 43.79 8.24 45.44
CA ALA A 13 43.43 9.42 46.24
C ALA A 13 42.66 10.45 45.37
N TYR A 14 41.52 11.02 45.76
CA TYR A 14 40.87 11.14 47.04
C TYR A 14 39.48 11.76 46.75
N VAL A 15 38.46 11.26 47.42
CA VAL A 15 37.11 11.82 47.45
C VAL A 15 37.04 12.89 48.56
N ARG A 16 36.32 14.01 48.31
CA ARG A 16 35.84 15.08 49.24
C ARG A 16 36.67 16.37 49.36
N MET A 17 36.01 17.49 49.02
CA MET A 17 35.93 18.78 49.74
C MET A 17 34.67 19.50 49.19
N ALA A 18 33.56 19.58 49.93
CA ALA A 18 33.17 20.62 50.90
C ALA A 18 32.40 21.80 50.26
N ALA A 19 31.32 22.21 50.93
CA ALA A 19 30.31 23.18 50.51
C ALA A 19 30.66 24.66 50.79
N SER A 20 29.83 25.58 50.27
CA SER A 20 29.68 27.02 50.61
C SER A 20 30.82 27.94 50.12
N VAL A 21 30.63 29.16 49.57
CA VAL A 21 29.97 30.37 50.10
C VAL A 21 29.75 31.42 48.97
N LEU A 22 28.55 31.97 48.91
CA LEU A 22 28.07 33.32 48.49
C LEU A 22 28.89 34.30 47.60
N ASN A 23 28.19 34.81 46.58
CA ASN A 23 28.08 36.21 46.11
C ASN A 23 29.32 37.01 45.67
N VAL A 24 29.44 37.26 44.37
CA VAL A 24 29.81 38.58 43.80
C VAL A 24 29.02 38.87 42.50
N PHE A 25 28.04 39.76 42.65
CA PHE A 25 27.57 40.81 41.72
C PHE A 25 27.29 40.52 40.23
N LEU A 26 25.99 40.41 39.92
CA LEU A 26 25.21 41.33 39.06
C LEU A 26 25.97 42.15 38.00
N ARG A 27 25.69 41.88 36.72
CA ARG A 27 25.05 42.82 35.75
C ARG A 27 25.36 42.41 34.30
N ARG A 28 24.33 41.98 33.56
CA ARG A 28 23.93 42.48 32.22
C ARG A 28 22.87 41.54 31.63
N LEU A 29 21.61 41.93 31.77
CA LEU A 29 20.49 41.36 31.01
C LEU A 29 20.44 42.03 29.62
N PRO A 30 20.19 41.29 28.52
CA PRO A 30 19.71 41.88 27.29
C PRO A 30 18.22 42.21 27.41
N SER A 31 17.88 43.44 27.10
CA SER A 31 16.53 44.01 27.05
C SER A 31 15.68 43.30 26.00
N ILE A 32 14.67 42.54 26.43
CA ILE A 32 13.59 42.05 25.57
C ILE A 32 12.50 43.11 25.58
N SER A 33 12.20 43.64 24.39
CA SER A 33 11.16 44.63 24.11
C SER A 33 9.76 44.12 24.50
N PRO A 34 8.83 44.98 24.95
CA PRO A 34 7.45 44.59 25.15
C PRO A 34 6.73 44.58 23.79
N PHE A 35 6.42 43.39 23.28
CA PHE A 35 5.47 43.29 22.17
C PHE A 35 4.07 43.62 22.72
N ARG A 36 3.63 44.84 22.45
CA ARG A 36 2.25 45.31 22.59
C ARG A 36 1.47 44.76 21.39
N GLY A 37 0.42 43.99 21.66
CA GLY A 37 -0.44 43.44 20.61
C GLY A 37 -1.55 42.57 21.15
N ALA A 38 -2.41 43.18 21.98
CA ALA A 38 -3.67 42.58 22.40
C ALA A 38 -4.75 42.90 21.36
N TYR A 39 -5.17 41.89 20.61
CA TYR A 39 -6.52 41.77 20.06
C TYR A 39 -6.90 40.30 20.08
N GLY A 40 -7.09 39.78 21.30
CA GLY A 40 -7.82 38.54 21.51
C GLY A 40 -9.29 38.81 21.26
N VAL A 41 -9.77 38.47 20.06
CA VAL A 41 -11.21 38.36 19.79
C VAL A 41 -11.69 37.11 20.54
N GLN A 42 -12.24 37.30 21.74
CA GLN A 42 -13.01 36.27 22.42
C GLN A 42 -14.31 36.07 21.65
N VAL A 43 -14.38 34.97 20.87
CA VAL A 43 -15.65 34.50 20.31
C VAL A 43 -16.32 33.64 21.37
N PRO A 44 -17.52 33.97 21.86
CA PRO A 44 -18.23 33.12 22.78
C PRO A 44 -18.72 31.88 22.04
N LEU A 45 -18.27 30.71 22.49
CA LEU A 45 -18.77 29.42 22.03
C LEU A 45 -20.16 29.22 22.65
N GLN A 46 -21.18 29.81 22.03
CA GLN A 46 -22.57 29.50 22.38
C GLN A 46 -22.87 28.08 21.91
N THR A 47 -22.98 27.17 22.87
CA THR A 47 -23.62 25.87 22.74
C THR A 47 -25.07 26.04 22.27
N LEU A 48 -25.32 25.81 20.98
CA LEU A 48 -26.63 25.48 20.45
C LEU A 48 -26.65 23.99 20.13
N CYS A 49 -27.15 23.24 21.10
CA CYS A 49 -27.48 21.83 20.96
C CYS A 49 -28.86 21.76 20.30
N THR A 50 -28.89 21.68 18.97
CA THR A 50 -30.11 21.29 18.25
C THR A 50 -30.00 19.79 17.99
N LYS A 51 -30.86 19.00 18.66
CA LYS A 51 -31.00 17.58 18.35
C LYS A 51 -31.47 17.44 16.90
N ALA A 52 -30.61 16.92 16.03
CA ALA A 52 -31.03 16.36 14.76
C ALA A 52 -31.83 15.07 15.04
N PRO A 53 -32.93 14.79 14.32
CA PRO A 53 -33.61 13.51 14.42
C PRO A 53 -32.65 12.41 13.94
N ALA A 54 -32.78 11.23 14.55
CA ALA A 54 -32.01 10.06 14.18
C ALA A 54 -32.32 9.68 12.73
N GLU A 55 -31.42 10.05 11.84
CA GLU A 55 -31.37 9.51 10.49
C GLU A 55 -30.71 8.13 10.63
N ASP A 56 -31.51 7.11 10.31
CA ASP A 56 -31.10 5.71 10.23
C ASP A 56 -29.80 5.63 9.40
N ASP A 57 -28.70 5.22 10.05
CA ASP A 57 -27.38 4.94 9.47
C ASP A 57 -27.44 3.67 8.59
N SER A 58 -28.40 3.67 7.67
CA SER A 58 -28.44 2.81 6.50
C SER A 58 -27.38 3.31 5.53
N LEU A 59 -26.12 2.97 5.80
CA LEU A 59 -25.06 3.02 4.79
C LEU A 59 -25.63 2.43 3.50
N PRO A 60 -25.59 3.12 2.35
CA PRO A 60 -26.06 2.54 1.10
C PRO A 60 -25.32 1.22 0.90
N PRO A 61 -26.01 0.16 0.43
CA PRO A 61 -25.38 -1.14 0.26
C PRO A 61 -24.09 -0.93 -0.53
N VAL A 62 -22.97 -1.31 0.10
CA VAL A 62 -21.60 -1.21 -0.43
C VAL A 62 -21.67 -1.44 -1.91
N SER A 63 -21.40 -0.41 -2.72
CA SER A 63 -21.63 -0.40 -4.17
C SER A 63 -21.04 -1.66 -4.81
N VAL A 64 -21.84 -2.72 -4.91
CA VAL A 64 -21.41 -3.98 -5.50
C VAL A 64 -21.35 -3.70 -6.97
N SER A 65 -20.15 -3.78 -7.56
CA SER A 65 -19.97 -3.60 -9.00
C SER A 65 -21.02 -4.47 -9.71
N PRO A 66 -21.85 -3.90 -10.60
CA PRO A 66 -22.87 -4.65 -11.34
C PRO A 66 -22.33 -5.87 -12.10
N TYR A 67 -21.02 -5.88 -12.37
CA TYR A 67 -20.31 -6.91 -13.14
C TYR A 67 -19.73 -8.06 -12.29
N LYS A 68 -20.15 -8.20 -11.03
CA LYS A 68 -19.61 -9.25 -10.15
C LYS A 68 -20.02 -10.65 -10.61
N ASP A 69 -21.26 -10.81 -11.05
CA ASP A 69 -21.80 -12.11 -11.46
C ASP A 69 -21.48 -12.43 -12.93
N GLU A 70 -21.41 -11.40 -13.76
CA GLU A 70 -21.17 -11.50 -15.21
C GLU A 70 -20.02 -10.57 -15.64
N PRO A 71 -18.78 -10.94 -15.34
CA PRO A 71 -17.62 -10.07 -15.55
C PRO A 71 -17.26 -9.84 -17.01
N TRP A 72 -17.68 -10.71 -17.92
CA TRP A 72 -17.46 -10.54 -19.36
C TRP A 72 -18.25 -9.35 -19.94
N LYS A 73 -19.40 -8.99 -19.35
CA LYS A 73 -20.20 -7.83 -19.80
C LYS A 73 -19.45 -6.51 -19.68
N TYR A 74 -18.54 -6.39 -18.72
CA TYR A 74 -17.75 -5.17 -18.54
C TYR A 74 -16.79 -4.93 -19.71
N LEU A 75 -16.16 -5.98 -20.26
CA LEU A 75 -15.22 -5.82 -21.37
C LEU A 75 -15.89 -5.38 -22.67
N ASP A 76 -17.16 -5.73 -22.83
CA ASP A 76 -17.99 -5.36 -24.00
C ASP A 76 -18.65 -3.98 -23.82
N SER A 77 -18.50 -3.37 -22.64
CA SER A 77 -19.06 -2.05 -22.35
C SER A 77 -18.26 -0.92 -23.00
N GLU A 78 -18.95 0.16 -23.35
CA GLU A 78 -18.33 1.40 -23.82
C GLU A 78 -17.38 2.02 -22.78
N GLU A 79 -17.64 1.81 -21.49
CA GLU A 79 -16.78 2.29 -20.40
C GLU A 79 -15.37 1.70 -20.49
N TYR A 80 -15.28 0.40 -20.80
CA TYR A 80 -14.00 -0.29 -20.94
C TYR A 80 -13.24 0.21 -22.16
N LEU A 81 -13.93 0.36 -23.29
CA LEU A 81 -13.34 0.88 -24.53
C LEU A 81 -12.83 2.32 -24.37
N ASN A 82 -13.58 3.18 -23.69
CA ASN A 82 -13.16 4.56 -23.42
C ASN A 82 -11.92 4.63 -22.50
N ARG A 83 -11.76 3.67 -21.59
CA ARG A 83 -10.67 3.66 -20.60
C ARG A 83 -9.39 3.00 -21.12
N TYR A 84 -9.50 1.86 -21.80
CA TYR A 84 -8.36 1.03 -22.23
C TYR A 84 -8.18 1.00 -23.75
N GLY A 85 -9.24 1.26 -24.52
CA GLY A 85 -9.24 1.15 -25.97
C GLY A 85 -8.97 -0.28 -26.44
N SER A 86 -8.09 -0.41 -27.44
CA SER A 86 -7.62 -1.69 -27.97
C SER A 86 -6.38 -2.25 -27.27
N ARG A 87 -5.82 -1.52 -26.30
CA ARG A 87 -4.57 -1.89 -25.62
C ARG A 87 -4.88 -2.81 -24.42
N PRO A 88 -3.96 -3.72 -24.05
CA PRO A 88 -4.18 -4.60 -22.91
C PRO A 88 -4.22 -3.81 -21.61
N VAL A 89 -4.95 -4.31 -20.62
CA VAL A 89 -5.22 -3.62 -19.33
C VAL A 89 -3.95 -3.16 -18.61
N TRP A 90 -2.85 -3.89 -18.76
CA TRP A 90 -1.59 -3.61 -18.08
C TRP A 90 -0.65 -2.67 -18.85
N ALA A 91 -1.00 -2.23 -20.07
CA ALA A 91 -0.12 -1.41 -20.92
C ALA A 91 0.26 -0.06 -20.32
N ASP A 92 -0.68 0.60 -19.63
CA ASP A 92 -0.47 1.92 -19.04
C ASP A 92 0.03 1.89 -17.59
N TYR A 93 0.39 0.72 -17.08
CA TYR A 93 0.85 0.57 -15.72
C TYR A 93 2.37 0.51 -15.62
N ARG A 94 2.92 1.40 -14.79
CA ARG A 94 4.35 1.41 -14.44
C ARG A 94 4.54 1.25 -12.93
N ARG A 95 5.39 0.31 -12.53
CA ARG A 95 5.66 0.02 -11.11
C ARG A 95 6.80 0.89 -10.58
N ASN A 96 6.54 1.56 -9.47
CA ASN A 96 7.56 2.30 -8.72
C ASN A 96 8.50 1.31 -7.99
N HIS A 97 9.78 1.39 -8.29
CA HIS A 97 10.85 0.63 -7.65
C HIS A 97 12.14 1.47 -7.65
N LYS A 98 13.10 1.11 -6.79
CA LYS A 98 14.38 1.80 -6.69
C LYS A 98 15.36 1.25 -7.73
N GLY A 99 16.07 2.14 -8.43
CA GLY A 99 17.06 1.76 -9.44
C GLY A 99 16.45 1.43 -10.81
N GLY A 100 17.30 1.04 -11.77
CA GLY A 100 16.87 0.69 -13.13
C GLY A 100 16.33 -0.73 -13.28
N VAL A 101 16.70 -1.65 -12.38
CA VAL A 101 16.29 -3.06 -12.44
C VAL A 101 15.17 -3.32 -11.42
N PRO A 102 13.99 -3.77 -11.85
CA PRO A 102 12.90 -4.08 -10.94
C PRO A 102 13.20 -5.35 -10.11
N PRO A 103 12.64 -5.46 -8.89
CA PRO A 103 12.71 -6.70 -8.13
C PRO A 103 12.07 -7.86 -8.90
N GLN A 104 12.72 -9.02 -8.91
CA GLN A 104 12.27 -10.23 -9.62
C GLN A 104 10.89 -10.73 -9.17
N ARG A 105 10.44 -10.36 -7.97
CA ARG A 105 9.12 -10.69 -7.46
C ARG A 105 8.31 -9.42 -7.22
N THR A 106 7.04 -9.45 -7.62
CA THR A 106 6.11 -8.37 -7.30
C THR A 106 5.61 -8.48 -5.86
N ARG A 107 4.93 -7.42 -5.39
CA ARG A 107 4.35 -7.40 -4.04
C ARG A 107 3.35 -8.55 -3.85
N LYS A 108 3.23 -9.07 -2.62
CA LYS A 108 2.32 -10.19 -2.30
C LYS A 108 0.86 -9.88 -2.67
N MET A 109 0.33 -8.74 -2.22
CA MET A 109 -1.04 -8.28 -2.50
C MET A 109 -1.10 -6.75 -2.51
N CYS A 110 -2.00 -6.18 -3.34
CA CYS A 110 -2.26 -4.73 -3.38
C CYS A 110 -3.31 -4.29 -2.38
N ILE A 111 -4.31 -5.13 -2.10
CA ILE A 111 -5.41 -4.84 -1.20
C ILE A 111 -5.12 -5.56 0.13
N ARG A 112 -5.11 -4.81 1.23
CA ARG A 112 -4.90 -5.31 2.60
C ARG A 112 -6.10 -4.91 3.46
N GLY A 113 -6.99 -5.87 3.72
CA GLY A 113 -8.31 -5.56 4.30
C GLY A 113 -9.07 -4.59 3.39
N ASN A 114 -9.53 -3.47 3.94
CA ASN A 114 -10.27 -2.44 3.20
C ASN A 114 -9.36 -1.35 2.59
N LYS A 115 -8.03 -1.48 2.69
CA LYS A 115 -7.07 -0.48 2.20
C LYS A 115 -6.38 -0.94 0.92
N VAL A 116 -6.43 -0.10 -0.11
CA VAL A 116 -5.73 -0.30 -1.38
C VAL A 116 -4.38 0.41 -1.33
N ALA A 117 -3.31 -0.26 -1.76
CA ALA A 117 -1.99 0.35 -1.88
C ALA A 117 -1.99 1.51 -2.90
N GLY A 118 -1.24 2.58 -2.65
CA GLY A 118 -1.33 3.83 -3.43
C GLY A 118 -1.13 3.71 -4.95
N ASN A 119 -0.22 2.85 -5.42
CA ASN A 119 -0.11 2.50 -6.85
C ASN A 119 -0.55 1.02 -7.02
N PRO A 120 -1.84 0.69 -7.12
CA PRO A 120 -2.33 -0.69 -7.18
C PRO A 120 -2.09 -1.33 -8.55
N CYS A 121 -2.17 -2.67 -8.60
CA CYS A 121 -1.97 -3.41 -9.84
C CYS A 121 -3.05 -3.11 -10.90
N PRO A 122 -2.83 -3.39 -12.20
CA PRO A 122 -3.82 -3.11 -13.25
C PRO A 122 -5.20 -3.73 -13.03
N ILE A 123 -5.25 -4.89 -12.37
CA ILE A 123 -6.49 -5.58 -11.97
C ILE A 123 -7.04 -5.04 -10.65
N CYS A 124 -6.15 -4.65 -9.74
CA CYS A 124 -6.52 -4.25 -8.37
C CYS A 124 -6.98 -2.78 -8.29
N ARG A 125 -6.67 -1.97 -9.30
CA ARG A 125 -7.07 -0.56 -9.40
C ARG A 125 -8.52 -0.41 -9.80
N ASP A 126 -9.07 -1.41 -10.49
CA ASP A 126 -10.39 -1.40 -11.08
C ASP A 126 -11.18 -2.59 -10.54
N GLN A 127 -12.14 -2.31 -9.65
CA GLN A 127 -12.93 -3.34 -9.00
C GLN A 127 -13.93 -4.01 -9.96
N LYS A 128 -14.17 -3.45 -11.16
CA LYS A 128 -15.03 -4.03 -12.19
C LYS A 128 -14.36 -5.22 -12.89
N LEU A 129 -13.03 -5.26 -12.89
CA LEU A 129 -12.24 -6.36 -13.48
C LEU A 129 -12.15 -7.56 -12.53
N HIS A 130 -13.06 -8.51 -12.71
CA HIS A 130 -13.03 -9.79 -11.98
C HIS A 130 -12.27 -10.85 -12.79
N VAL A 131 -11.40 -11.58 -12.09
CA VAL A 131 -10.59 -12.66 -12.67
C VAL A 131 -11.38 -13.97 -12.55
N ASP A 132 -12.01 -14.36 -13.65
CA ASP A 132 -12.80 -15.58 -13.76
C ASP A 132 -12.42 -16.37 -15.00
N PHE A 133 -12.57 -17.70 -14.93
CA PHE A 133 -12.29 -18.61 -16.05
C PHE A 133 -13.24 -18.40 -17.24
N ARG A 134 -14.44 -17.87 -16.99
CA ARG A 134 -15.43 -17.51 -18.03
C ARG A 134 -14.99 -16.30 -18.85
N ASN A 135 -14.13 -15.45 -18.30
CA ASN A 135 -13.71 -14.21 -18.95
C ASN A 135 -12.47 -14.43 -19.83
N VAL A 136 -12.66 -15.11 -20.96
CA VAL A 136 -11.57 -15.46 -21.88
C VAL A 136 -10.88 -14.21 -22.44
N LYS A 137 -11.66 -13.19 -22.82
CA LYS A 137 -11.14 -11.91 -23.36
C LYS A 137 -10.17 -11.19 -22.40
N LEU A 138 -10.39 -11.28 -21.08
CA LEU A 138 -9.44 -10.74 -20.11
C LEU A 138 -8.20 -11.62 -19.99
N LEU A 139 -8.38 -12.94 -19.88
CA LEU A 139 -7.31 -13.89 -19.64
C LEU A 139 -6.33 -13.97 -20.81
N GLU A 140 -6.81 -13.88 -22.04
CA GLU A 140 -6.00 -13.83 -23.27
C GLU A 140 -4.95 -12.71 -23.22
N GLN A 141 -5.28 -11.55 -22.63
CA GLN A 141 -4.33 -10.43 -22.50
C GLN A 141 -3.12 -10.73 -21.60
N PHE A 142 -3.22 -11.76 -20.76
CA PHE A 142 -2.15 -12.21 -19.85
C PHE A 142 -1.39 -13.42 -20.40
N VAL A 143 -1.72 -13.86 -21.60
CA VAL A 143 -1.09 -14.97 -22.31
C VAL A 143 -0.45 -14.43 -23.60
N CYS A 144 0.70 -14.99 -23.98
CA CYS A 144 1.31 -14.70 -25.26
C CYS A 144 0.52 -15.38 -26.40
N ALA A 145 0.05 -14.62 -27.38
CA ALA A 145 -0.73 -15.13 -28.51
C ALA A 145 0.03 -16.14 -29.39
N HIS A 146 1.37 -16.14 -29.38
CA HIS A 146 2.18 -17.03 -30.20
C HIS A 146 2.69 -18.28 -29.47
N THR A 147 2.96 -18.16 -28.16
CA THR A 147 3.57 -19.25 -27.39
C THR A 147 2.60 -19.91 -26.42
N GLY A 148 1.44 -19.31 -26.13
CA GLY A 148 0.51 -19.80 -25.12
C GLY A 148 1.06 -19.71 -23.70
N ILE A 149 2.19 -19.03 -23.48
CA ILE A 149 2.83 -18.91 -22.16
C ILE A 149 2.22 -17.73 -21.40
N ILE A 150 1.93 -17.94 -20.12
CA ILE A 150 1.43 -16.90 -19.21
C ILE A 150 2.56 -15.93 -18.88
N PHE A 151 2.32 -14.62 -19.04
CA PHE A 151 3.32 -13.62 -18.70
C PHE A 151 3.66 -13.60 -17.20
N HIS A 152 4.94 -13.43 -16.89
CA HIS A 152 5.41 -13.30 -15.51
C HIS A 152 4.86 -12.04 -14.84
N ALA A 153 4.73 -12.08 -13.51
CA ALA A 153 4.21 -10.95 -12.73
C ALA A 153 5.00 -9.62 -12.89
N PRO A 154 6.35 -9.61 -13.02
CA PRO A 154 7.09 -8.37 -13.26
C PRO A 154 6.79 -7.73 -14.62
N TYR A 155 6.47 -8.54 -15.64
CA TYR A 155 6.15 -8.08 -16.99
C TYR A 155 4.80 -7.35 -17.02
N THR A 156 3.76 -7.98 -16.46
CA THR A 156 2.39 -7.41 -16.42
C THR A 156 2.17 -6.46 -15.25
N GLY A 157 3.08 -6.45 -14.26
CA GLY A 157 2.99 -5.57 -13.10
C GLY A 157 1.95 -5.95 -12.05
N VAL A 158 1.33 -7.14 -12.18
CA VAL A 158 0.31 -7.64 -11.24
C VAL A 158 0.90 -8.06 -9.89
N CYS A 159 0.10 -8.02 -8.82
CA CYS A 159 0.54 -8.57 -7.54
C CYS A 159 0.55 -10.10 -7.56
N MET A 160 1.37 -10.72 -6.71
CA MET A 160 1.53 -12.19 -6.70
C MET A 160 0.21 -12.93 -6.41
N ARG A 161 -0.67 -12.36 -5.58
CA ARG A 161 -2.01 -12.91 -5.32
C ARG A 161 -2.83 -13.00 -6.61
N GLN A 162 -2.90 -11.91 -7.37
CA GLN A 162 -3.65 -11.91 -8.63
C GLN A 162 -2.97 -12.75 -9.72
N HIS A 163 -1.64 -12.79 -9.77
CA HIS A 163 -0.94 -13.68 -10.70
C HIS A 163 -1.29 -15.16 -10.46
N LYS A 164 -1.37 -15.59 -9.19
CA LYS A 164 -1.82 -16.94 -8.84
C LYS A 164 -3.28 -17.16 -9.23
N ASN A 165 -4.16 -16.17 -9.03
CA ASN A 165 -5.56 -16.27 -9.43
C ASN A 165 -5.70 -16.39 -10.96
N LEU A 166 -4.96 -15.57 -11.72
CA LEU A 166 -4.90 -15.65 -13.19
C LEU A 166 -4.42 -17.02 -13.65
N THR A 167 -3.33 -17.53 -13.08
CA THR A 167 -2.79 -18.85 -13.43
C THR A 167 -3.83 -19.95 -13.21
N LYS A 168 -4.53 -19.91 -12.07
CA LYS A 168 -5.61 -20.86 -11.76
C LYS A 168 -6.80 -20.71 -12.72
N ALA A 169 -7.19 -19.48 -13.04
CA ALA A 169 -8.31 -19.21 -13.94
C ALA A 169 -8.01 -19.65 -15.38
N ILE A 170 -6.78 -19.42 -15.86
CA ILE A 170 -6.32 -19.87 -17.17
C ILE A 170 -6.24 -21.39 -17.23
N GLN A 171 -5.66 -22.03 -16.21
CA GLN A 171 -5.61 -23.49 -16.16
C GLN A 171 -7.03 -24.07 -16.16
N LYS A 172 -7.91 -23.54 -15.31
CA LYS A 172 -9.31 -23.92 -15.27
C LYS A 172 -9.97 -23.75 -16.64
N ALA A 173 -9.77 -22.60 -17.32
CA ALA A 173 -10.32 -22.36 -18.64
C ALA A 173 -9.83 -23.37 -19.70
N ARG A 174 -8.56 -23.78 -19.63
CA ARG A 174 -8.00 -24.86 -20.47
C ARG A 174 -8.67 -26.19 -20.17
N ASP A 175 -8.80 -26.55 -18.90
CA ASP A 175 -9.43 -27.81 -18.48
C ASP A 175 -10.92 -27.88 -18.95
N TYR A 176 -11.66 -26.76 -18.90
CA TYR A 176 -13.03 -26.68 -19.46
C TYR A 176 -13.04 -26.81 -20.98
N GLY A 177 -12.10 -26.15 -21.67
CA GLY A 177 -11.97 -26.24 -23.12
C GLY A 177 -11.60 -27.66 -23.59
N GLU A 178 -10.77 -28.37 -22.84
CA GLU A 178 -10.41 -29.78 -23.09
C GLU A 178 -11.57 -30.75 -22.87
N HIS A 179 -12.50 -30.43 -21.96
CA HIS A 179 -13.72 -31.22 -21.77
C HIS A 179 -14.72 -31.08 -22.93
N GLU A 180 -14.79 -29.92 -23.58
CA GLU A 180 -15.67 -29.70 -24.74
C GLU A 180 -15.02 -30.10 -26.07
N LYS A 181 -13.69 -29.96 -26.19
CA LYS A 181 -12.93 -30.35 -27.37
C LYS A 181 -12.08 -31.57 -27.03
N GLY A 182 -12.57 -32.75 -27.40
CA GLY A 182 -11.78 -33.99 -27.40
C GLY A 182 -10.39 -33.76 -28.02
N PRO A 183 -9.39 -34.59 -27.65
CA PRO A 183 -7.99 -34.22 -27.50
C PRO A 183 -7.40 -33.59 -28.77
N ARG A 184 -7.51 -32.26 -28.88
CA ARG A 184 -6.77 -31.43 -29.83
C ARG A 184 -6.70 -29.99 -29.36
N ALA A 185 -5.52 -29.70 -28.81
CA ALA A 185 -4.69 -28.53 -29.04
C ALA A 185 -5.15 -27.17 -28.46
N VAL A 186 -4.53 -26.86 -27.31
CA VAL A 186 -3.64 -25.71 -27.06
C VAL A 186 -4.16 -24.32 -27.44
N CYS A 187 -4.37 -23.50 -26.41
CA CYS A 187 -4.32 -22.03 -26.48
C CYS A 187 -2.88 -21.53 -26.69
#